data_AF-A0A2N7XS77-F1
#
_entry.id   AF-A0A2N7XS77-F1
#
_cell.length_a   1.000
_cell.length_b   1.000
_cell.length_c   1.000
_cell.angle_alpha   90.00
_cell.angle_beta   90.00
_cell.angle_gamma   90.00
#
_symmetry.space_group_name_H-M   'P 1'
#
loop_
_entity.id
_entity.type
_entity.pdbx_description
1 polymer ?
#
loop_
_entity_poly.entity_id
_entity_poly.type
_entity_poly.pdbx_seq_one_letter_code
_entity_poly.pdbx_strand_id
1 'polypeptide(L)' 'PWLEQRFTISRPQVVEAQVSTDGTRKWLLRTDDGNDYEMVFIPDADRGTLCVSSQVGCTLNCRFCHTGTMRLVRNLT' A
#
# COMPACT_ATOMS: atom_id res chain seq x y z
N PRO A 1 29.08 -1.06 12.25
CA PRO A 1 29.66 -1.23 10.90
C PRO A 1 29.47 -2.61 10.22
N TRP A 2 29.10 -3.73 10.90
CA TRP A 2 28.82 -5.00 10.20
C TRP A 2 27.40 -5.08 9.63
N LEU A 3 26.40 -4.59 10.39
CA LEU A 3 24.99 -4.60 10.01
C LEU A 3 24.72 -3.66 8.83
N GLU A 4 25.19 -2.41 8.91
CA GLU A 4 25.01 -1.38 7.86
C GLU A 4 25.61 -1.79 6.50
N GLN A 5 26.61 -2.67 6.48
CA GLN A 5 27.23 -3.16 5.25
C GLN A 5 26.46 -4.32 4.59
N ARG A 6 25.54 -4.97 5.32
CA ARG A 6 24.92 -6.23 4.90
C ARG A 6 23.39 -6.19 4.86
N PHE A 7 22.78 -5.25 5.57
CA PHE A 7 21.34 -5.15 5.68
C PHE A 7 20.88 -3.73 5.43
N THR A 8 19.71 -3.62 4.82
CA THR A 8 19.01 -2.35 4.60
C THR A 8 17.64 -2.45 5.25
N ILE A 9 17.25 -1.38 5.96
CA ILE A 9 15.86 -1.17 6.35
C ILE A 9 15.29 -0.12 5.39
N SER A 10 14.58 -0.60 4.37
CA SER A 10 13.91 0.26 3.39
C SER A 10 12.41 0.30 3.66
N ARG A 11 11.75 1.29 3.05
CA ARG A 11 10.30 1.39 2.98
C ARG A 11 9.92 1.62 1.52
N PRO A 12 8.71 1.23 1.11
CA PRO A 12 8.16 1.61 -0.18
C PRO A 12 8.20 3.13 -0.37
N GLN A 13 8.40 3.56 -1.60
CA GLN A 13 8.33 4.97 -1.93
C GLN A 13 6.88 5.46 -1.82
N VAL A 14 6.65 6.59 -1.16
CA VAL A 14 5.36 7.29 -1.23
C VAL A 14 5.33 8.10 -2.52
N VAL A 15 4.54 7.67 -3.49
CA VAL A 15 4.33 8.37 -4.77
C VAL A 15 3.36 9.53 -4.57
N GLU A 16 2.28 9.28 -3.84
CA GLU A 16 1.25 10.27 -3.54
C GLU A 16 0.75 10.09 -2.11
N ALA A 17 0.47 11.20 -1.44
CA ALA A 17 -0.14 11.24 -0.12
C ALA A 17 -1.32 12.20 -0.14
N GLN A 18 -2.49 11.70 0.23
CA GLN A 18 -3.74 12.44 0.29
C GLN A 18 -4.26 12.44 1.73
N VAL A 19 -4.79 13.58 2.17
CA VAL A 19 -5.42 13.73 3.48
C VAL A 19 -6.83 14.25 3.28
N SER A 20 -7.80 13.47 3.75
CA SER A 20 -9.21 13.82 3.76
C SER A 20 -9.53 14.74 4.96
N THR A 21 -10.65 15.45 4.88
CA THR A 21 -11.13 16.36 5.93
C THR A 21 -11.53 15.65 7.22
N ASP A 22 -11.89 14.37 7.14
CA ASP A 22 -12.15 13.48 8.28
C ASP A 22 -10.87 12.93 8.92
N GLY A 23 -9.70 13.30 8.40
CA GLY A 23 -8.40 12.83 8.87
C GLY A 23 -7.93 11.52 8.23
N THR A 24 -8.76 10.85 7.41
CA THR A 24 -8.35 9.67 6.64
C THR A 24 -7.15 10.01 5.74
N ARG A 25 -6.14 9.15 5.75
CA ARG A 25 -4.92 9.33 4.97
C ARG A 25 -4.78 8.19 3.98
N LYS A 26 -4.64 8.52 2.71
CA LYS A 26 -4.43 7.55 1.63
C LYS A 26 -3.06 7.77 1.02
N TRP A 27 -2.33 6.68 0.82
CA TRP A 27 -1.04 6.69 0.15
C TRP A 27 -1.06 5.79 -1.08
N LEU A 28 -0.51 6.30 -2.18
CA LEU A 28 -0.04 5.50 -3.29
C LEU A 28 1.43 5.16 -3.03
N LEU A 29 1.72 3.88 -2.88
CA LEU A 29 3.04 3.36 -2.57
C LEU A 29 3.61 2.65 -3.79
N ARG A 30 4.92 2.83 -4.02
CA ARG A 30 5.65 2.15 -5.09
C ARG A 30 6.68 1.20 -4.51
N THR A 31 6.63 -0.02 -5.02
CA THR A 31 7.60 -1.09 -4.77
C THR A 31 8.87 -0.86 -5.58
N ASP A 32 9.99 -1.50 -5.17
CA ASP A 32 11.29 -1.34 -5.83
C ASP A 32 11.29 -1.81 -7.30
N ASP A 33 10.36 -2.69 -7.69
CA ASP A 33 10.15 -3.14 -9.07
C ASP A 33 9.13 -2.28 -9.85
N GLY A 34 8.77 -1.11 -9.31
CA GLY A 34 8.00 -0.09 -9.99
C GLY A 34 6.48 -0.27 -9.97
N ASN A 35 5.97 -1.26 -9.24
CA ASN A 35 4.52 -1.48 -9.13
C ASN A 35 3.91 -0.66 -8.00
N ASP A 36 2.72 -0.12 -8.27
CA ASP A 36 1.97 0.69 -7.33
C ASP A 36 0.90 -0.11 -6.59
N TYR A 37 0.68 0.26 -5.32
CA TYR A 37 -0.39 -0.27 -4.48
C TYR A 37 -0.80 0.76 -3.43
N GLU A 38 -1.95 0.53 -2.79
CA GLU A 38 -2.54 1.51 -1.86
C GLU A 38 -2.41 1.06 -0.40
N MET A 39 -2.32 2.06 0.48
CA MET A 39 -2.47 1.91 1.93
C MET A 39 -3.34 3.05 2.45
N VAL A 40 -4.22 2.76 3.41
CA VAL A 40 -5.13 3.77 3.98
C VAL A 40 -5.10 3.70 5.49
N PHE A 41 -4.81 4.82 6.14
CA PHE A 41 -4.99 4.98 7.57
C PHE A 41 -6.29 5.72 7.85
N ILE A 42 -7.13 5.13 8.71
CA ILE A 42 -8.44 5.64 9.08
C ILE A 42 -8.40 5.91 10.60
N PRO A 43 -8.30 7.17 11.02
CA PRO A 43 -8.36 7.52 12.44
C PRO A 43 -9.79 7.42 12.98
N ASP A 44 -9.90 7.01 14.24
CA ASP A 44 -11.10 7.12 15.07
C ASP A 44 -10.69 7.72 16.43
N ALA A 45 -11.62 7.94 17.36
CA ALA A 45 -11.38 8.67 18.60
C ALA A 45 -10.27 8.05 19.49
N ASP A 46 -10.24 6.72 19.60
CA ASP A 46 -9.34 5.97 20.49
C ASP A 46 -8.52 4.89 19.78
N ARG A 47 -8.71 4.73 18.46
CA ARG A 47 -8.02 3.74 17.64
C ARG A 47 -7.66 4.28 16.26
N GLY A 48 -6.74 3.61 15.61
CA GLY A 48 -6.46 3.81 14.19
C GLY A 48 -6.49 2.49 13.45
N THR A 49 -7.19 2.45 12.31
CA THR A 49 -7.21 1.27 11.44
C THR A 49 -6.26 1.51 10.27
N LEU A 50 -5.38 0.55 10.00
CA LEU A 50 -4.54 0.56 8.79
C LEU A 50 -5.05 -0.51 7.82
N CYS A 51 -5.57 -0.07 6.68
CA CYS A 51 -5.85 -0.92 5.55
C CYS A 51 -4.56 -1.11 4.75
N VAL A 52 -4.14 -2.36 4.60
CA VAL A 52 -2.93 -2.76 3.86
C VAL A 52 -3.31 -3.62 2.67
N SER A 53 -2.63 -3.41 1.55
CA SER A 53 -2.72 -4.31 0.40
C SER A 53 -1.86 -5.55 0.63
N SER A 54 -2.22 -6.66 -0.02
CA SER A 54 -1.45 -7.92 0.00
C SER A 54 -0.87 -8.30 -1.37
N GLN A 55 -1.39 -7.70 -2.44
CA GLN A 55 -1.07 -8.02 -3.83
C GLN A 55 -1.07 -6.73 -4.66
N VAL A 56 -0.36 -6.77 -5.79
CA VAL A 56 -0.51 -5.79 -6.86
C VAL A 56 -1.52 -6.36 -7.86
N GLY A 57 -2.73 -5.80 -7.89
CA GLY A 57 -3.87 -6.35 -8.63
C GLY A 57 -4.53 -7.54 -7.94
N CYS A 58 -5.53 -8.17 -8.58
CA CYS A 58 -6.29 -9.28 -7.99
C CYS A 58 -6.84 -10.22 -9.09
N THR A 59 -6.91 -11.53 -8.86
CA THR A 59 -7.47 -12.50 -9.84
C THR A 59 -8.96 -12.77 -9.68
N LEU A 60 -9.59 -12.30 -8.59
CA LEU A 60 -10.94 -12.71 -8.23
C LEU A 60 -12.03 -12.09 -9.11
N ASN A 61 -11.71 -11.08 -9.92
CA ASN A 61 -12.63 -10.45 -10.89
C ASN A 61 -13.98 -10.04 -10.29
N CYS A 62 -14.00 -9.60 -9.02
CA CYS A 62 -15.20 -9.12 -8.35
C CYS A 62 -15.72 -7.86 -9.06
N ARG A 63 -16.93 -7.91 -9.62
CA ARG A 63 -17.50 -6.86 -10.48
C ARG A 63 -17.65 -5.48 -9.81
N PHE A 64 -17.70 -5.43 -8.48
CA PHE A 64 -17.84 -4.21 -7.69
C PHE A 64 -16.50 -3.64 -7.21
N CYS A 65 -15.39 -4.35 -7.43
CA CYS A 65 -14.07 -3.97 -6.93
C CYS A 65 -13.24 -3.33 -8.04
N HIS A 66 -12.75 -2.11 -7.83
CA HIS A 66 -11.89 -1.46 -8.82
C HIS A 66 -10.61 -2.26 -9.07
N THR A 67 -9.95 -2.77 -8.02
CA THR A 67 -8.80 -3.67 -8.15
C THR A 67 -9.16 -4.99 -8.85
N GLY A 68 -10.43 -5.43 -8.76
CA GLY A 68 -10.92 -6.60 -9.49
C GLY A 68 -11.01 -6.40 -11.01
N THR A 69 -10.90 -5.15 -11.50
CA THR A 69 -10.76 -4.85 -12.94
C THR A 69 -9.31 -4.91 -13.41
N MET A 70 -8.34 -4.97 -12.49
CA MET A 70 -6.91 -5.03 -12.76
C MET A 70 -6.42 -6.47 -12.76
N ARG A 71 -5.50 -6.81 -13.66
CA ARG A 71 -4.85 -8.13 -13.64
C ARG A 71 -3.96 -8.26 -12.41
N LEU A 72 -3.91 -9.43 -11.79
CA LEU A 72 -2.88 -9.73 -10.79
C LEU A 72 -1.50 -9.69 -11.45
N VAL A 73 -0.60 -8.90 -10.86
CA VAL A 73 0.81 -8.83 -11.24
C VAL A 73 1.62 -9.80 -10.37
N ARG A 74 1.54 -9.64 -9.03
CA ARG A 74 2.22 -10.48 -8.04
C ARG A 74 1.73 -10.27 -6.62
N ASN A 75 2.22 -11.10 -5.70
CA ASN A 75 2.12 -10.86 -4.25
C ASN A 75 3.15 -9.81 -3.80
N LEU A 76 2.84 -9.08 -2.72
CA LEU A 76 3.77 -8.17 -2.05
C LEU A 76 4.78 -8.94 -1.17
N THR A 77 5.92 -8.30 -0.92
CA THR A 77 7.06 -8.80 -0.09
C THR A 77 7.54 -7.69 0.82
#